data_AF-A0A0D0TT01-F1
#
_entry.id   AF-A0A0D0TT01-F1
#
_cell.length_a   1.000
_cell.length_b   1.000
_cell.length_c   1.000
_cell.angle_alpha   90.00
_cell.angle_beta   90.00
_cell.angle_gamma   90.00
#
_symmetry.space_group_name_H-M   'P 1'
#
loop_
_entity.id
_entity.type
_entity.pdbx_description
1 polymer ?
#
loop_
_entity_poly.entity_id
_entity_poly.type
_entity_poly.pdbx_seq_one_letter_code
_entity_poly.pdbx_strand_id
1 'polypeptide(L)'
;MTTHEGFIENSRYKLLGFENDKRLAVIMVLATGKIIKIKLSEVLNSEIMDDFNRMEVKNVYKKFYAQGGTLTAYDINDRNENSWMIYIILNLLLFTFYIFTSIAATKPIYLESMGIIVTPGTFLYPLTFLIVDLLNENFGLRLARRAILFAFASNAMIIVLLYGSTFLPGLPGWNLDGPYTDVILQVSSVLVASSVSFLVSENINSYLLCKIKELTNSKYLYLRIFLSTFFAVIIDSFLFCFIAFYGAMETRDILGMVYVQIAIKVGFAFFNILPAYGARSLFKRYLAT
;
A
#
# COMPACT_ATOMS: atom_id res chain seq x y z
N MET A 1 -74.36 -1.83 -9.47
CA MET A 1 -73.82 -1.44 -10.80
C MET A 1 -73.03 -0.17 -10.56
N THR A 2 -71.70 -0.20 -10.55
CA THR A 2 -70.90 -0.30 -11.77
C THR A 2 -69.67 -1.20 -11.59
N THR A 3 -69.68 -2.27 -12.36
CA THR A 3 -68.54 -3.09 -12.77
C THR A 3 -67.74 -2.34 -13.83
N HIS A 4 -66.41 -2.29 -13.69
CA HIS A 4 -65.45 -2.16 -14.80
C HIS A 4 -64.19 -2.90 -14.34
N GLU A 5 -63.97 -4.12 -14.84
CA GLU A 5 -63.01 -4.43 -15.92
C GLU A 5 -61.56 -4.25 -15.40
N GLY A 6 -60.81 -5.32 -15.15
CA GLY A 6 -60.43 -6.29 -16.16
C GLY A 6 -58.96 -6.04 -16.54
N PHE A 7 -58.03 -6.47 -15.68
CA PHE A 7 -56.68 -6.81 -16.11
C PHE A 7 -56.45 -8.26 -15.70
N ILE A 8 -56.95 -9.18 -16.52
CA ILE A 8 -56.39 -10.51 -16.58
C ILE A 8 -55.03 -10.30 -17.27
N GLU A 9 -54.02 -9.93 -16.47
CA GLU A 9 -52.63 -10.07 -16.88
C GLU A 9 -52.47 -11.56 -17.20
N ASN A 10 -52.19 -11.87 -18.45
CA ASN A 10 -52.00 -13.21 -18.97
C ASN A 10 -50.66 -13.76 -18.45
N SER A 11 -50.52 -13.83 -17.13
CA SER A 11 -49.35 -14.31 -16.42
C SER A 11 -49.32 -15.82 -16.63
N ARG A 12 -48.32 -16.30 -17.35
CA ARG A 12 -48.12 -17.75 -17.52
C ARG A 12 -47.56 -18.39 -16.25
N TYR A 13 -47.01 -17.57 -15.35
CA TYR A 13 -46.31 -17.98 -14.15
C TYR A 13 -46.77 -17.17 -12.94
N LYS A 14 -46.82 -17.82 -11.77
CA LYS A 14 -47.13 -17.18 -10.49
C LYS A 14 -46.07 -17.52 -9.44
N LEU A 15 -45.60 -16.51 -8.72
CA LEU A 15 -44.61 -16.72 -7.66
C LEU A 15 -45.30 -17.20 -6.37
N LEU A 16 -44.98 -18.40 -5.90
CA LEU A 16 -45.53 -18.95 -4.67
C LEU A 16 -44.69 -18.62 -3.43
N GLY A 17 -43.37 -18.49 -3.60
CA GLY A 17 -42.47 -18.18 -2.50
C GLY A 17 -41.03 -18.60 -2.76
N PHE A 18 -40.25 -18.65 -1.68
CA PHE A 18 -38.83 -18.96 -1.73
C PHE A 18 -38.50 -20.07 -0.75
N GLU A 19 -37.68 -21.02 -1.19
CA GLU A 19 -37.18 -22.08 -0.31
C GLU A 19 -35.89 -21.60 0.37
N ASN A 20 -35.91 -21.51 1.70
CA ASN A 20 -34.85 -20.84 2.49
C ASN A 20 -33.47 -21.50 2.38
N ASP A 21 -33.39 -22.78 1.98
CA ASP A 21 -32.16 -23.57 2.06
C ASP A 21 -31.37 -23.69 0.74
N LYS A 22 -31.98 -23.37 -0.42
CA LYS A 22 -31.40 -23.71 -1.74
C LYS A 22 -31.37 -22.59 -2.79
N ARG A 23 -31.67 -21.33 -2.43
CA ARG A 23 -31.73 -20.19 -3.38
C ARG A 23 -32.68 -20.44 -4.55
N LEU A 24 -33.79 -21.15 -4.28
CA LEU A 24 -34.79 -21.52 -5.28
C LEU A 24 -36.04 -20.65 -5.11
N ALA A 25 -36.50 -20.07 -6.22
CA ALA A 25 -37.84 -19.53 -6.34
C ALA A 25 -38.81 -20.66 -6.69
N VAL A 26 -39.94 -20.71 -5.99
CA VAL A 26 -41.01 -21.67 -6.23
C VAL A 26 -42.06 -20.97 -7.08
N ILE A 27 -42.21 -21.44 -8.32
CA ILE A 27 -43.03 -20.81 -9.36
C ILE A 27 -44.07 -21.82 -9.84
N MET A 28 -45.32 -21.40 -9.97
CA MET A 28 -46.41 -22.20 -10.50
C MET A 28 -46.66 -21.83 -11.96
N VAL A 29 -46.76 -22.84 -12.83
CA VAL A 29 -47.20 -22.65 -14.22
C VAL A 29 -48.72 -22.68 -14.27
N LEU A 30 -49.36 -21.56 -14.59
CA LEU A 30 -50.82 -21.44 -14.50
C LEU A 30 -51.55 -22.32 -15.53
N ALA A 31 -50.94 -22.59 -16.68
CA ALA A 31 -51.51 -23.45 -17.72
C ALA A 31 -51.55 -24.96 -17.35
N THR A 32 -50.65 -25.42 -16.48
CA THR A 32 -50.51 -26.86 -16.15
C THR A 32 -50.69 -27.17 -14.66
N GLY A 33 -50.75 -26.16 -13.80
CA GLY A 33 -50.76 -26.30 -12.34
C GLY A 33 -49.45 -26.86 -11.76
N LYS A 34 -48.43 -27.06 -12.59
CA LYS A 34 -47.15 -27.66 -12.18
C LYS A 34 -46.31 -26.66 -11.41
N ILE A 35 -45.73 -27.10 -10.29
CA ILE A 35 -44.81 -26.32 -9.47
C ILE A 35 -43.38 -26.61 -9.93
N ILE A 36 -42.63 -25.56 -10.26
CA ILE A 36 -41.24 -25.62 -10.69
C ILE A 36 -40.38 -24.86 -9.69
N LYS A 37 -39.21 -25.42 -9.35
CA LYS A 37 -38.22 -24.80 -8.49
C LYS A 37 -37.02 -24.39 -9.35
N ILE A 38 -36.76 -23.09 -9.46
CA ILE A 38 -35.70 -22.54 -10.31
C ILE A 38 -34.77 -21.68 -9.46
N LYS A 39 -33.47 -21.65 -9.77
CA LYS A 39 -32.51 -20.78 -9.06
C LYS A 39 -32.86 -19.32 -9.29
N LEU A 40 -32.79 -18.48 -8.25
CA LEU A 40 -33.12 -17.05 -8.39
C LEU A 40 -32.31 -16.35 -9.51
N SER A 41 -31.04 -16.71 -9.70
CA SER A 41 -30.19 -16.14 -10.76
C SER A 41 -30.66 -16.48 -12.17
N GLU A 42 -31.30 -17.65 -12.34
CA GLU A 42 -31.82 -18.11 -13.62
C GLU A 42 -33.19 -17.51 -13.89
N VAL A 43 -34.00 -17.30 -12.84
CA VAL A 43 -35.27 -16.56 -12.92
C VAL A 43 -35.05 -15.11 -13.37
N LEU A 44 -34.00 -14.44 -12.85
CA LEU A 44 -33.66 -13.05 -13.22
C LEU A 44 -33.27 -12.87 -14.69
N ASN A 45 -32.68 -13.90 -15.31
CA ASN A 45 -32.21 -13.85 -16.68
C ASN A 45 -33.17 -14.54 -17.67
N SER A 46 -34.36 -14.94 -17.21
CA SER A 46 -35.35 -15.66 -18.01
C SER A 46 -36.55 -14.78 -18.33
N GLU A 47 -37.26 -15.13 -19.41
CA GLU A 47 -38.54 -14.52 -19.82
C GLU A 47 -39.65 -14.67 -18.75
N ILE A 48 -39.42 -15.48 -17.71
CA ILE A 48 -40.35 -15.67 -16.59
C ILE A 48 -40.54 -14.38 -15.79
N MET A 49 -39.52 -13.49 -15.77
CA MET A 49 -39.60 -12.22 -15.06
C MET A 49 -40.61 -11.25 -15.70
N ASP A 50 -40.80 -11.33 -17.01
CA ASP A 50 -41.71 -10.46 -17.76
C ASP A 50 -43.18 -10.84 -17.52
N ASP A 51 -43.43 -12.09 -17.11
CA ASP A 51 -44.76 -12.61 -16.80
C ASP A 51 -45.18 -12.39 -15.33
N PHE A 52 -44.31 -11.80 -14.49
CA PHE A 52 -44.57 -11.51 -13.08
C PHE A 52 -45.16 -10.13 -12.83
N ASN A 53 -46.07 -10.03 -11.84
CA ASN A 53 -46.62 -8.75 -11.42
C ASN A 53 -45.53 -7.91 -10.70
N ARG A 54 -45.64 -6.58 -10.71
CA ARG A 54 -44.76 -5.62 -10.03
C ARG A 54 -44.42 -6.01 -8.58
N MET A 55 -45.39 -6.56 -7.84
CA MET A 55 -45.18 -7.01 -6.46
C MET A 55 -44.31 -8.28 -6.38
N GLU A 56 -44.48 -9.21 -7.32
CA GLU A 56 -43.71 -10.45 -7.41
C GLU A 56 -42.28 -10.16 -7.86
N VAL A 57 -42.11 -9.33 -8.89
CA VAL A 57 -40.80 -8.81 -9.36
C VAL A 57 -40.04 -8.16 -8.19
N LYS A 58 -40.71 -7.27 -7.45
CA LYS A 58 -40.11 -6.63 -6.26
C LYS A 58 -39.67 -7.63 -5.21
N ASN A 59 -40.45 -8.69 -4.97
CA ASN A 59 -40.12 -9.73 -4.01
C ASN A 59 -38.93 -10.60 -4.47
N VAL A 60 -38.83 -10.91 -5.77
CA VAL A 60 -37.69 -11.64 -6.33
C VAL A 60 -36.41 -10.82 -6.19
N TYR A 61 -36.42 -9.54 -6.59
CA TYR A 61 -35.28 -8.65 -6.39
C TYR A 61 -34.92 -8.48 -4.91
N LYS A 62 -35.92 -8.26 -4.04
CA LYS A 62 -35.69 -8.14 -2.60
C LYS A 62 -35.03 -9.40 -2.02
N LYS A 63 -35.49 -10.59 -2.39
CA LYS A 63 -34.91 -11.85 -1.90
C LYS A 63 -33.53 -12.12 -2.50
N PHE A 64 -33.31 -11.77 -3.77
CA PHE A 64 -32.02 -11.90 -4.44
C PHE A 64 -30.94 -11.03 -3.81
N TYR A 65 -31.22 -9.74 -3.63
CA TYR A 65 -30.27 -8.78 -3.05
C TYR A 65 -30.13 -8.91 -1.52
N ALA A 66 -31.17 -9.37 -0.81
CA ALA A 66 -31.07 -9.61 0.64
C ALA A 66 -30.17 -10.80 1.01
N GLN A 67 -29.77 -11.64 0.05
CA GLN A 67 -28.99 -12.86 0.31
C GLN A 67 -27.48 -12.75 0.01
N GLY A 68 -26.94 -11.52 -0.12
CA GLY A 68 -25.51 -11.24 0.07
C GLY A 68 -24.54 -12.03 -0.82
N GLY A 69 -24.81 -12.12 -2.12
CA GLY A 69 -23.98 -12.91 -3.04
C GLY A 69 -23.77 -12.30 -4.43
N THR A 70 -24.20 -11.05 -4.66
CA THR A 70 -24.00 -10.35 -5.94
C THR A 70 -23.24 -9.06 -5.71
N LEU A 71 -22.10 -8.95 -6.38
CA LEU A 71 -21.23 -7.77 -6.40
C LEU A 71 -22.08 -6.57 -6.86
N THR A 72 -22.46 -5.70 -5.94
CA THR A 72 -23.15 -4.47 -6.32
C THR A 72 -22.17 -3.51 -6.97
N ALA A 73 -22.65 -2.57 -7.79
CA ALA A 73 -21.79 -1.50 -8.31
C ALA A 73 -21.13 -0.68 -7.17
N TYR A 74 -21.77 -0.66 -5.99
CA TYR A 74 -21.22 -0.09 -4.77
C TYR A 74 -20.03 -0.91 -4.24
N ASP A 75 -20.13 -2.25 -4.16
CA ASP A 75 -19.01 -3.13 -3.74
C ASP A 75 -17.79 -3.04 -4.66
N ILE A 76 -18.00 -2.81 -5.97
CA ILE A 76 -16.90 -2.60 -6.93
C ILE A 76 -16.17 -1.28 -6.66
N ASN A 77 -16.91 -0.23 -6.30
CA ASN A 77 -16.35 1.10 -6.03
C ASN A 77 -15.73 1.18 -4.61
N ASP A 78 -16.34 0.50 -3.64
CA ASP A 78 -15.87 0.42 -2.24
C ASP A 78 -14.59 -0.42 -2.11
N ARG A 79 -14.42 -1.45 -2.94
CA ARG A 79 -13.15 -2.19 -3.09
C ARG A 79 -12.02 -1.28 -3.60
N ASN A 80 -12.35 -0.23 -4.35
CA ASN A 80 -11.40 0.78 -4.79
C ASN A 80 -11.05 1.72 -3.62
N GLU A 81 -12.02 2.19 -2.84
CA GLU A 81 -11.81 3.09 -1.70
C GLU A 81 -10.90 2.47 -0.62
N ASN A 82 -11.15 1.23 -0.20
CA ASN A 82 -10.28 0.53 0.76
C ASN A 82 -8.86 0.34 0.23
N SER A 83 -8.70 0.05 -1.07
CA SER A 83 -7.39 -0.05 -1.71
C SER A 83 -6.65 1.30 -1.70
N TRP A 84 -7.35 2.39 -2.01
CA TRP A 84 -6.80 3.74 -1.94
C TRP A 84 -6.45 4.18 -0.52
N MET A 85 -7.27 3.83 0.48
CA MET A 85 -6.93 4.08 1.89
C MET A 85 -5.64 3.38 2.29
N ILE A 86 -5.45 2.12 1.90
CA ILE A 86 -4.19 1.41 2.20
C ILE A 86 -3.01 2.05 1.48
N TYR A 87 -3.19 2.48 0.22
CA TYR A 87 -2.15 3.25 -0.49
C TYR A 87 -1.77 4.51 0.30
N ILE A 88 -2.76 5.28 0.78
CA ILE A 88 -2.53 6.51 1.55
C ILE A 88 -1.83 6.19 2.88
N ILE A 89 -2.26 5.16 3.61
CA ILE A 89 -1.64 4.74 4.87
C ILE A 89 -0.18 4.35 4.66
N LEU A 90 0.12 3.54 3.64
CA LEU A 90 1.49 3.15 3.30
C LEU A 90 2.35 4.34 2.92
N ASN A 91 1.81 5.30 2.15
CA ASN A 91 2.51 6.55 1.84
C ASN A 91 2.79 7.34 3.12
N LEU A 92 1.79 7.53 3.99
CA LEU A 92 1.95 8.24 5.26
C LEU A 92 3.04 7.61 6.13
N LEU A 93 3.02 6.29 6.24
CA LEU A 93 4.02 5.51 6.96
C LEU A 93 5.43 5.69 6.35
N LEU A 94 5.52 5.65 5.02
CA LEU A 94 6.77 5.89 4.29
C LEU A 94 7.31 7.28 4.61
N PHE A 95 6.49 8.33 4.54
CA PHE A 95 6.90 9.70 4.88
C PHE A 95 7.41 9.79 6.32
N THR A 96 6.66 9.25 7.28
CA THR A 96 7.02 9.33 8.70
C THR A 96 8.36 8.65 8.97
N PHE A 97 8.55 7.41 8.51
CA PHE A 97 9.82 6.71 8.71
C PHE A 97 10.96 7.33 7.93
N TYR A 98 10.73 7.81 6.72
CA TYR A 98 11.77 8.43 5.91
C TYR A 98 12.30 9.74 6.53
N ILE A 99 11.40 10.61 6.99
CA ILE A 99 11.77 11.87 7.65
C ILE A 99 12.46 11.56 8.99
N PHE A 100 11.88 10.66 9.79
CA PHE A 100 12.46 10.28 11.08
C PHE A 100 13.87 9.71 10.92
N THR A 101 14.07 8.77 9.98
CA THR A 101 15.39 8.16 9.74
C THR A 101 16.40 9.17 9.24
N SER A 102 15.99 10.12 8.39
CA SER A 102 16.89 11.16 7.88
C SER A 102 17.32 12.14 8.98
N ILE A 103 16.42 12.54 9.88
CA ILE A 103 16.77 13.38 11.04
C ILE A 103 17.64 12.60 12.03
N ALA A 104 17.24 11.36 12.35
CA ALA A 104 17.98 10.47 13.24
C ALA A 104 19.39 10.13 12.73
N ALA A 105 19.62 10.19 11.41
CA ALA A 105 20.93 10.00 10.80
C ALA A 105 21.95 11.09 11.18
N THR A 106 21.49 12.27 11.60
CA THR A 106 22.35 13.39 11.99
C THR A 106 23.17 13.09 13.24
N LYS A 107 22.66 12.26 14.16
CA LYS A 107 23.35 11.92 15.40
C LYS A 107 24.05 10.56 15.26
N PRO A 108 25.35 10.51 14.93
CA PRO A 108 26.10 9.27 14.99
C PRO A 108 26.17 8.78 16.44
N ILE A 109 25.90 7.49 16.66
CA ILE A 109 26.05 6.85 17.96
C ILE A 109 27.26 5.94 17.87
N TYR A 110 28.13 6.05 18.86
CA TYR A 110 29.25 5.12 19.02
C TYR A 110 28.78 3.92 19.85
N LEU A 111 28.77 2.73 19.25
CA LEU A 111 28.54 1.49 19.98
C LEU A 111 29.88 0.98 20.50
N GLU A 112 30.19 1.27 21.77
CA GLU A 112 31.43 0.81 22.43
C GLU A 112 31.61 -0.71 22.38
N SER A 113 30.52 -1.49 22.45
CA SER A 113 30.57 -2.95 22.42
C SER A 113 31.06 -3.55 21.08
N MET A 114 31.02 -2.79 19.98
CA MET A 114 31.39 -3.26 18.64
C MET A 114 32.48 -2.41 17.99
N GLY A 115 32.81 -1.24 18.54
CA GLY A 115 33.77 -0.29 17.96
C GLY A 115 33.27 0.38 16.67
N ILE A 116 31.95 0.45 16.48
CA ILE A 116 31.32 0.91 15.23
C ILE A 116 30.47 2.17 15.48
N ILE A 117 30.62 3.15 14.60
CA ILE A 117 29.74 4.31 14.48
C ILE A 117 28.51 3.90 13.67
N VAL A 118 27.33 3.90 14.30
CA VAL A 118 26.05 3.59 13.63
C VAL A 118 25.08 4.73 13.90
N THR A 119 24.29 5.10 12.89
CA THR A 119 23.20 6.05 13.09
C THR A 119 21.92 5.31 13.45
N PRO A 120 21.11 5.81 14.40
CA PRO A 120 19.84 5.17 14.78
C PRO A 120 18.87 5.05 13.59
N GLY A 121 18.98 5.95 12.59
CA GLY A 121 18.25 5.84 11.32
C GLY A 121 18.52 4.56 10.55
N THR A 122 19.71 3.95 10.67
CA THR A 122 20.09 2.72 9.95
C THR A 122 19.21 1.53 10.32
N PHE A 123 18.65 1.49 11.53
CA PHE A 123 17.80 0.39 11.99
C PHE A 123 16.35 0.50 11.50
N LEU A 124 15.84 1.73 11.32
CA LEU A 124 14.47 1.95 10.85
C LEU A 124 14.38 2.07 9.32
N TYR A 125 15.47 2.45 8.65
CA TYR A 125 15.51 2.59 7.19
C TYR A 125 15.07 1.32 6.43
N PRO A 126 15.39 0.08 6.85
CA PRO A 126 14.89 -1.13 6.18
C PRO A 126 13.37 -1.24 6.12
N LEU A 127 12.65 -0.57 7.03
CA LEU A 127 11.19 -0.52 7.00
C LEU A 127 10.68 0.34 5.83
N THR A 128 11.42 1.36 5.38
CA THR A 128 11.02 2.15 4.20
C THR A 128 11.06 1.29 2.95
N PHE A 129 12.12 0.49 2.76
CA PHE A 129 12.22 -0.48 1.67
C PHE A 129 11.04 -1.46 1.67
N LEU A 130 10.69 -2.00 2.85
CA LEU A 130 9.53 -2.90 2.98
C LEU A 130 8.24 -2.22 2.53
N ILE A 131 8.00 -0.96 2.90
CA ILE A 131 6.80 -0.23 2.50
C ILE A 131 6.78 0.01 0.98
N VAL A 132 7.92 0.39 0.39
CA VAL A 132 8.04 0.58 -1.06
C VAL A 132 7.83 -0.74 -1.81
N ASP A 133 8.32 -1.85 -1.27
CA ASP A 133 8.10 -3.19 -1.84
C ASP A 133 6.61 -3.56 -1.80
N LEU A 134 5.92 -3.27 -0.70
CA LEU A 134 4.47 -3.47 -0.58
C LEU A 134 3.69 -2.56 -1.53
N LEU A 135 4.12 -1.32 -1.72
CA LEU A 135 3.51 -0.40 -2.69
C LEU A 135 3.70 -0.93 -4.12
N ASN A 136 4.90 -1.39 -4.48
CA ASN A 136 5.17 -1.97 -5.80
C ASN A 136 4.37 -3.26 -6.05
N GLU A 137 4.23 -4.10 -5.04
CA GLU A 137 3.53 -5.37 -5.18
C GLU A 137 2.03 -5.19 -5.39
N ASN A 138 1.40 -4.28 -4.62
CA ASN A 138 -0.05 -4.12 -4.61
C ASN A 138 -0.55 -3.09 -5.64
N PHE A 139 0.19 -1.99 -5.84
CA PHE A 139 -0.24 -0.87 -6.69
C PHE A 139 0.60 -0.74 -7.98
N GLY A 140 1.68 -1.52 -8.08
CA GLY A 140 2.54 -1.54 -9.27
C GLY A 140 3.56 -0.41 -9.33
N LEU A 141 4.44 -0.49 -10.33
CA LEU A 141 5.62 0.36 -10.46
C LEU A 141 5.31 1.85 -10.59
N ARG A 142 4.22 2.21 -11.29
CA ARG A 142 3.86 3.62 -11.52
C ARG A 142 3.46 4.34 -10.23
N LEU A 143 2.65 3.69 -9.41
CA LEU A 143 2.18 4.25 -8.13
C LEU A 143 3.30 4.24 -7.08
N ALA A 144 4.13 3.19 -7.04
CA ALA A 144 5.30 3.16 -6.16
C ALA A 144 6.31 4.28 -6.48
N ARG A 145 6.61 4.54 -7.77
CA ARG A 145 7.48 5.66 -8.15
C ARG A 145 6.91 7.03 -7.79
N ARG A 146 5.59 7.20 -7.83
CA ARG A 146 4.94 8.41 -7.33
C ARG A 146 5.10 8.56 -5.83
N ALA A 147 4.92 7.48 -5.06
CA ALA A 147 5.16 7.49 -3.62
C ALA A 147 6.61 7.88 -3.27
N ILE A 148 7.60 7.30 -3.97
CA ILE A 148 9.02 7.66 -3.82
C ILE A 148 9.25 9.15 -4.14
N LEU A 149 8.68 9.64 -5.26
CA LEU A 149 8.82 11.04 -5.65
C LEU A 149 8.18 11.99 -4.63
N PHE A 150 7.01 11.64 -4.10
CA PHE A 150 6.38 12.44 -3.07
C PHE A 150 7.23 12.43 -1.79
N ALA A 151 7.72 11.27 -1.33
CA ALA A 151 8.59 11.17 -0.16
C ALA A 151 9.85 12.03 -0.30
N PHE A 152 10.47 11.99 -1.48
CA PHE A 152 11.57 12.86 -1.84
C PHE A 152 11.17 14.35 -1.81
N ALA A 153 10.04 14.72 -2.43
CA ALA A 153 9.57 16.10 -2.47
C ALA A 153 9.26 16.66 -1.08
N SER A 154 8.64 15.85 -0.20
CA SER A 154 8.39 16.22 1.20
C SER A 154 9.68 16.44 1.97
N ASN A 155 10.69 15.59 1.80
CA ASN A 155 11.97 15.77 2.46
C ASN A 155 12.73 16.99 1.91
N ALA A 156 12.69 17.22 0.59
CA ALA A 156 13.24 18.42 -0.03
C ALA A 156 12.58 19.69 0.52
N MET A 157 11.25 19.68 0.72
CA MET A 157 10.53 20.80 1.32
C MET A 157 10.97 21.04 2.77
N ILE A 158 11.21 19.99 3.56
CA ILE A 158 11.75 20.11 4.93
C ILE A 158 13.14 20.74 4.91
N ILE A 159 14.04 20.32 4.01
CA ILE A 159 15.37 20.92 3.87
C ILE A 159 15.27 22.42 3.59
N VAL A 160 14.39 22.82 2.65
CA VAL A 160 14.19 24.24 2.32
C VAL A 160 13.65 25.03 3.52
N LEU A 161 12.70 24.47 4.28
CA LEU A 161 12.14 25.13 5.46
C LEU A 161 13.16 25.25 6.60
N LEU A 162 13.94 24.20 6.86
CA LEU A 162 15.00 24.21 7.87
C LEU A 162 16.10 25.19 7.49
N TYR A 163 16.56 25.19 6.25
CA TYR A 163 17.53 26.16 5.75
C TYR A 163 16.97 27.59 5.73
N GLY A 164 15.68 27.76 5.46
CA GLY A 164 15.00 29.04 5.62
C GLY A 164 15.05 29.56 7.06
N SER A 165 14.93 28.65 8.04
CA SER A 165 14.93 29.00 9.47
C SER A 165 16.25 29.62 9.93
N THR A 166 17.38 29.29 9.30
CA THR A 166 18.69 29.85 9.67
C THR A 166 18.90 31.30 9.21
N PHE A 167 18.06 31.84 8.32
CA PHE A 167 18.12 33.25 7.92
C PHE A 167 17.41 34.19 8.89
N LEU A 168 16.55 33.67 9.78
CA LEU A 168 15.84 34.50 10.73
C LEU A 168 16.79 34.87 11.89
N PRO A 169 16.81 36.14 12.33
CA PRO A 169 17.65 36.54 13.45
C PRO A 169 17.20 35.84 14.72
N GLY A 170 18.16 35.23 15.43
CA GLY A 170 17.93 34.66 16.74
C GLY A 170 17.52 35.70 17.77
N LEU A 171 16.85 35.24 18.82
CA LEU A 171 16.44 36.10 19.92
C LEU A 171 17.69 36.63 20.67
N PRO A 172 17.82 37.95 20.91
CA PRO A 172 18.93 38.51 21.66
C PRO A 172 19.04 37.87 23.05
N GLY A 173 20.19 37.26 23.36
CA GLY A 173 20.43 36.55 24.63
C GLY A 173 20.10 35.05 24.62
N TRP A 174 19.70 34.48 23.49
CA TRP A 174 19.51 33.03 23.37
C TRP A 174 20.85 32.31 23.12
N ASN A 175 21.35 31.61 24.14
CA ASN A 175 22.65 30.91 24.08
C ASN A 175 22.75 29.78 23.02
N LEU A 176 21.62 29.35 22.46
CA LEU A 176 21.57 28.25 21.50
C LEU A 176 21.52 28.71 20.04
N ASP A 177 21.59 30.01 19.75
CA ASP A 177 21.48 30.54 18.39
C ASP A 177 22.59 30.03 17.44
N GLY A 178 23.84 30.09 17.90
CA GLY A 178 24.99 29.50 17.20
C GLY A 178 24.89 27.98 17.04
N PRO A 179 24.76 27.21 18.15
CA PRO A 179 24.59 25.76 18.09
C PRO A 179 23.40 25.30 17.23
N TYR A 180 22.30 26.05 17.21
CA TYR A 180 21.14 25.77 16.37
C TYR A 180 21.52 25.84 14.89
N THR A 181 22.19 26.91 14.48
CA THR A 181 22.63 27.10 13.09
C THR A 181 23.57 25.98 12.64
N ASP A 182 24.53 25.60 13.47
CA ASP A 182 25.47 24.50 13.18
C ASP A 182 24.75 23.15 13.01
N VAL A 183 23.80 22.85 13.92
CA VAL A 183 22.99 21.63 13.84
C VAL A 183 22.16 21.62 12.56
N ILE A 184 21.48 22.72 12.22
CA ILE A 184 20.64 22.78 11.03
C ILE A 184 21.46 22.63 9.74
N LEU A 185 22.65 23.20 9.66
CA LEU A 185 23.55 23.03 8.52
C LEU A 185 23.98 21.56 8.37
N GLN A 186 24.33 20.91 9.48
CA GLN A 186 24.68 19.49 9.47
C GLN A 186 23.50 18.60 9.09
N VAL A 187 22.32 18.83 9.68
CA VAL A 187 21.07 18.13 9.36
C VAL A 187 20.74 18.28 7.86
N SER A 188 20.87 19.50 7.32
CA SER A 188 20.59 19.78 5.92
C SER A 188 21.53 19.02 4.97
N SER A 189 22.82 18.96 5.28
CA SER A 189 23.79 18.19 4.49
C SER A 189 23.46 16.70 4.46
N VAL A 190 23.16 16.11 5.63
CA VAL A 190 22.79 14.70 5.76
C VAL A 190 21.46 14.40 5.05
N LEU A 191 20.48 15.29 5.15
CA LEU A 191 19.20 15.17 4.45
C LEU A 191 19.35 15.23 2.93
N VAL A 192 20.26 16.05 2.40
CA VAL A 192 20.56 16.08 0.97
C VAL A 192 21.19 14.75 0.53
N ALA A 193 22.16 14.24 1.29
CA ALA A 193 22.78 12.95 1.02
C ALA A 193 21.76 11.80 1.04
N SER A 194 20.88 11.75 2.04
CA SER A 194 19.82 10.73 2.13
C SER A 194 18.78 10.86 1.02
N SER A 195 18.46 12.08 0.58
CA SER A 195 17.53 12.31 -0.53
C SER A 195 18.05 11.78 -1.85
N VAL A 196 19.33 12.01 -2.15
CA VAL A 196 19.94 11.50 -3.38
C VAL A 196 20.07 9.98 -3.31
N SER A 197 20.51 9.43 -2.18
CA SER A 197 20.67 7.98 -2.04
C SER A 197 19.32 7.26 -2.14
N PHE A 198 18.30 7.74 -1.42
CA PHE A 198 16.93 7.20 -1.43
C PHE A 198 16.31 7.25 -2.82
N LEU A 199 16.44 8.37 -3.53
CA LEU A 199 15.84 8.52 -4.86
C LEU A 199 16.44 7.49 -5.85
N VAL A 200 17.75 7.27 -5.81
CA VAL A 200 18.41 6.32 -6.70
C VAL A 200 18.13 4.88 -6.27
N SER A 201 18.32 4.57 -4.99
CA SER A 201 18.21 3.21 -4.46
C SER A 201 16.79 2.66 -4.54
N GLU A 202 15.76 3.43 -4.18
CA GLU A 202 14.37 2.97 -4.21
C GLU A 202 13.82 2.85 -5.64
N ASN A 203 14.28 3.69 -6.57
CA ASN A 203 13.93 3.52 -7.98
C ASN A 203 14.53 2.24 -8.57
N ILE A 204 15.77 1.92 -8.21
CA ILE A 204 16.44 0.67 -8.60
C ILE A 204 15.75 -0.53 -7.93
N ASN A 205 15.43 -0.44 -6.64
CA ASN A 205 14.69 -1.46 -5.91
C ASN A 205 13.36 -1.79 -6.61
N SER A 206 12.55 -0.77 -6.87
CA SER A 206 11.25 -0.89 -7.53
C SER A 206 11.37 -1.50 -8.93
N TYR A 207 12.39 -1.10 -9.69
CA TYR A 207 12.65 -1.64 -11.02
C TYR A 207 13.07 -3.12 -10.97
N LEU A 208 14.02 -3.47 -10.11
CA LEU A 208 14.48 -4.84 -9.92
C LEU A 208 13.36 -5.76 -9.45
N LEU A 209 12.53 -5.30 -8.51
CA LEU A 209 11.36 -6.02 -8.04
C LEU A 209 10.42 -6.35 -9.21
N CYS A 210 10.09 -5.36 -10.05
CA CYS A 210 9.27 -5.59 -11.24
C CYS A 210 9.92 -6.57 -12.22
N LYS A 211 11.23 -6.43 -12.48
CA LYS A 211 11.95 -7.30 -13.42
C LYS A 211 12.05 -8.74 -12.95
N ILE A 212 12.35 -8.95 -11.67
CA ILE A 212 12.40 -10.30 -11.07
C ILE A 212 11.00 -10.92 -11.06
N LYS A 213 9.93 -10.14 -10.84
CA LYS A 213 8.54 -10.62 -10.93
C LYS A 213 8.21 -11.18 -12.31
N GLU A 214 8.64 -10.48 -13.37
CA GLU A 214 8.50 -10.92 -14.76
C GLU A 214 9.28 -12.22 -15.02
N LEU A 215 10.53 -12.30 -14.57
CA LEU A 215 11.39 -13.47 -14.75
C LEU A 215 10.92 -14.72 -13.97
N THR A 216 10.36 -14.55 -12.77
CA THR A 216 9.94 -15.66 -11.91
C THR A 216 8.47 -16.05 -12.07
N ASN A 217 7.74 -15.48 -13.04
CA ASN A 217 6.31 -15.75 -13.24
C ASN A 217 5.49 -15.62 -11.94
N SER A 218 5.85 -14.66 -11.08
CA SER A 218 5.19 -14.41 -9.78
C SER A 218 5.26 -15.55 -8.73
N LYS A 219 6.11 -16.57 -8.92
CA LYS A 219 6.17 -17.73 -8.02
C LYS A 219 6.91 -17.48 -6.71
N TYR A 220 8.03 -16.73 -6.72
CA TYR A 220 8.91 -16.57 -5.56
C TYR A 220 8.94 -15.13 -5.03
N LEU A 221 8.02 -14.82 -4.11
CA LEU A 221 7.92 -13.50 -3.49
C LEU A 221 9.10 -13.17 -2.58
N TYR A 222 9.50 -14.10 -1.69
CA TYR A 222 10.62 -13.90 -0.77
C TYR A 222 11.91 -13.53 -1.52
N LEU A 223 12.21 -14.28 -2.59
CA LEU A 223 13.44 -14.13 -3.36
C LEU A 223 13.46 -12.78 -4.07
N ARG A 224 12.32 -12.37 -4.61
CA ARG A 224 12.16 -11.08 -5.29
C ARG A 224 12.43 -9.92 -4.35
N ILE A 225 11.75 -9.89 -3.19
CA ILE A 225 11.90 -8.83 -2.19
C ILE A 225 13.34 -8.80 -1.69
N PHE A 226 13.86 -9.94 -1.26
CA PHE A 226 15.22 -10.00 -0.72
C PHE A 226 16.28 -9.56 -1.74
N LEU A 227 16.23 -10.07 -2.98
CA LEU A 227 17.23 -9.69 -4.00
C LEU A 227 17.12 -8.22 -4.40
N SER A 228 15.91 -7.68 -4.57
CA SER A 228 15.75 -6.27 -4.93
C SER A 228 16.25 -5.35 -3.83
N THR A 229 15.87 -5.62 -2.57
CA THR A 229 16.33 -4.85 -1.41
C THR A 229 17.84 -5.01 -1.21
N PHE A 230 18.41 -6.19 -1.42
CA PHE A 230 19.86 -6.43 -1.26
C PHE A 230 20.69 -5.52 -2.18
N PHE A 231 20.39 -5.49 -3.48
CA PHE A 231 21.09 -4.61 -4.42
C PHE A 231 20.84 -3.13 -4.12
N ALA A 232 19.60 -2.77 -3.75
CA ALA A 232 19.25 -1.40 -3.42
C ALA A 232 19.98 -0.88 -2.18
N VAL A 233 20.08 -1.69 -1.11
CA VAL A 233 20.79 -1.35 0.12
C VAL A 233 22.27 -1.10 -0.11
N ILE A 234 22.91 -1.89 -0.98
CA ILE A 234 24.33 -1.69 -1.33
C ILE A 234 24.53 -0.32 -2.00
N ILE A 235 23.68 0.00 -2.98
CA ILE A 235 23.74 1.28 -3.70
C ILE A 235 23.41 2.44 -2.76
N ASP A 236 22.40 2.28 -1.92
CA ASP A 236 21.98 3.29 -0.95
C ASP A 236 23.10 3.63 0.03
N SER A 237 23.67 2.62 0.70
CA SER A 237 24.72 2.85 1.70
C SER A 237 26.00 3.39 1.07
N PHE A 238 26.34 2.97 -0.15
CA PHE A 238 27.48 3.54 -0.87
C PHE A 238 27.23 5.02 -1.20
N LEU A 239 26.11 5.36 -1.85
CA LEU A 239 25.79 6.75 -2.21
C LEU A 239 25.66 7.64 -0.97
N PHE A 240 24.97 7.17 0.07
CA PHE A 240 24.78 7.92 1.31
C PHE A 240 26.12 8.24 1.99
N CYS A 241 26.96 7.23 2.26
CA CYS A 241 28.21 7.45 2.98
C CYS A 241 29.19 8.30 2.17
N PHE A 242 29.27 8.09 0.85
CA PHE A 242 30.09 8.96 0.02
C PHE A 242 29.54 10.38 0.03
N ILE A 243 28.28 10.64 -0.26
CA ILE A 243 27.77 12.02 -0.35
C ILE A 243 27.81 12.73 1.02
N ALA A 244 27.52 12.03 2.11
CA ALA A 244 27.47 12.63 3.45
C ALA A 244 28.85 12.93 4.05
N PHE A 245 29.88 12.11 3.77
CA PHE A 245 31.18 12.20 4.43
C PHE A 245 32.35 12.48 3.47
N TYR A 246 32.11 12.65 2.17
CA TYR A 246 33.16 12.97 1.20
C TYR A 246 33.82 14.31 1.55
N GLY A 247 35.12 14.27 1.84
CA GLY A 247 35.92 15.43 2.24
C GLY A 247 35.93 15.71 3.75
N ALA A 248 35.09 15.04 4.55
CA ALA A 248 35.07 15.19 6.01
C ALA A 248 35.87 14.08 6.74
N MET A 249 35.95 12.89 6.18
CA MET A 249 36.61 11.72 6.78
C MET A 249 37.55 11.02 5.78
N GLU A 250 38.49 10.22 6.30
CA GLU A 250 39.37 9.40 5.47
C GLU A 250 38.56 8.32 4.73
N THR A 251 38.91 8.05 3.46
CA THR A 251 38.18 7.09 2.62
C THR A 251 38.12 5.69 3.22
N ARG A 252 39.12 5.30 4.03
CA ARG A 252 39.15 4.01 4.72
C ARG A 252 38.03 3.87 5.76
N ASP A 253 37.78 4.92 6.53
CA ASP A 253 36.73 4.96 7.54
C ASP A 253 35.34 4.96 6.90
N ILE A 254 35.19 5.70 5.79
CA ILE A 254 33.95 5.72 4.99
C ILE A 254 33.62 4.32 4.49
N LEU A 255 34.59 3.59 3.94
CA LEU A 255 34.38 2.21 3.48
C LEU A 255 33.99 1.29 4.64
N GLY A 256 34.62 1.42 5.81
CA GLY A 256 34.24 0.69 7.02
C GLY A 256 32.78 0.92 7.41
N MET A 257 32.33 2.18 7.39
CA MET A 257 30.93 2.53 7.65
C MET A 257 29.98 1.93 6.61
N VAL A 258 30.34 1.95 5.33
CA VAL A 258 29.53 1.35 4.25
C VAL A 258 29.33 -0.15 4.50
N TYR A 259 30.40 -0.89 4.81
CA TYR A 259 30.29 -2.33 5.05
C TYR A 259 29.37 -2.66 6.22
N VAL A 260 29.48 -1.91 7.32
CA VAL A 260 28.64 -2.16 8.50
C VAL A 260 27.19 -1.79 8.24
N GLN A 261 26.93 -0.67 7.58
CA GLN A 261 25.56 -0.31 7.19
C GLN A 261 24.94 -1.34 6.26
N ILE A 262 25.70 -1.88 5.29
CA ILE A 262 25.20 -2.94 4.42
C ILE A 262 24.89 -4.20 5.24
N ALA A 263 25.78 -4.61 6.14
CA ALA A 263 25.56 -5.81 6.96
C ALA A 263 24.30 -5.71 7.83
N ILE A 264 24.11 -4.57 8.51
CA ILE A 264 22.89 -4.30 9.29
C ILE A 264 21.68 -4.23 8.35
N LYS A 265 21.81 -3.45 7.27
CA LYS A 265 20.92 -3.30 6.11
C LYS A 265 20.25 -4.62 5.72
N VAL A 266 21.11 -5.54 5.31
CA VAL A 266 20.78 -6.87 4.77
C VAL A 266 20.25 -7.81 5.85
N GLY A 267 20.79 -7.75 7.07
CA GLY A 267 20.27 -8.51 8.20
C GLY A 267 18.79 -8.20 8.45
N PHE A 268 18.43 -6.91 8.49
CA PHE A 268 17.04 -6.48 8.60
C PHE A 268 16.20 -6.86 7.38
N ALA A 269 16.75 -6.77 6.16
CA ALA A 269 16.05 -7.19 4.95
C ALA A 269 15.61 -8.66 5.02
N PHE A 270 16.42 -9.54 5.62
CA PHE A 270 16.06 -10.94 5.83
C PHE A 270 14.86 -11.10 6.78
N PHE A 271 14.85 -10.37 7.91
CA PHE A 271 13.71 -10.37 8.84
C PHE A 271 12.44 -9.77 8.23
N ASN A 272 12.59 -8.75 7.39
CA ASN A 272 11.48 -8.04 6.73
C ASN A 272 10.70 -8.91 5.72
N ILE A 273 11.26 -10.05 5.30
CA ILE A 273 10.54 -11.02 4.46
C ILE A 273 9.26 -11.49 5.17
N LEU A 274 9.29 -11.71 6.49
CA LEU A 274 8.13 -12.20 7.26
C LEU A 274 6.94 -11.22 7.23
N PRO A 275 7.09 -9.93 7.58
CA PRO A 275 6.01 -8.96 7.46
C PRO A 275 5.51 -8.80 6.02
N ALA A 276 6.36 -8.94 5.01
CA ALA A 276 5.93 -8.86 3.61
C ALA A 276 4.94 -9.99 3.24
N TYR A 277 5.19 -11.23 3.70
CA TYR A 277 4.23 -12.33 3.56
C TYR A 277 2.94 -12.08 4.35
N GLY A 278 3.07 -11.58 5.58
CA GLY A 278 1.93 -11.21 6.42
C GLY A 278 1.03 -10.18 5.74
N ALA A 279 1.62 -9.12 5.19
CA ALA A 279 0.92 -8.09 4.45
C ALA A 279 0.21 -8.68 3.21
N ARG A 280 0.87 -9.50 2.39
CA ARG A 280 0.22 -10.14 1.24
C ARG A 280 -0.96 -11.02 1.64
N SER A 281 -0.85 -11.76 2.74
CA SER A 281 -1.96 -12.55 3.27
C SER A 281 -3.12 -11.68 3.76
N LEU A 282 -2.81 -10.57 4.43
CA LEU A 282 -3.79 -9.57 4.88
C LEU A 282 -4.51 -8.92 3.70
N PHE A 283 -3.78 -8.49 2.67
CA PHE A 283 -4.34 -7.93 1.45
C PHE A 283 -5.24 -8.94 0.73
N LYS A 284 -4.85 -10.22 0.66
CA LYS A 284 -5.70 -11.26 0.05
C LYS A 284 -7.01 -11.47 0.83
N ARG A 285 -7.00 -11.30 2.16
CA ARG A 285 -8.21 -11.41 3.00
C ARG A 285 -9.11 -10.17 2.87
N TYR A 286 -8.52 -8.97 2.90
CA TYR A 286 -9.27 -7.71 2.80
C TYR A 286 -9.80 -7.42 1.39
N LEU A 287 -9.13 -7.90 0.34
CA LEU A 287 -9.60 -7.75 -1.05
C LEU A 287 -10.55 -8.88 -1.48
N ALA A 288 -10.69 -9.95 -0.70
CA ALA A 288 -11.59 -11.07 -1.00
C ALA A 288 -12.84 -11.11 -0.11
N THR A 289 -12.95 -10.16 0.83
CA THR A 289 -14.17 -9.86 1.58
C THR A 289 -14.84 -8.67 0.89
#